data_AF-A0A4Q3N6S3-F1
#
_entry.id   AF-A0A4Q3N6S3-F1
#
_cell.length_a   1.000
_cell.length_b   1.000
_cell.length_c   1.000
_cell.angle_alpha   90.00
_cell.angle_beta   90.00
_cell.angle_gamma   90.00
#
_symmetry.space_group_name_H-M   'P 1'
#
loop_
_entity.id
_entity.type
_entity.pdbx_description
1 polymer ?
#
loop_
_entity_poly.entity_id
_entity_poly.type
_entity_poly.pdbx_seq_one_letter_code
_entity_poly.pdbx_strand_id
1 'polypeptide(L)'
;MQFRLACATVALFLAGCAQTPPQPTVSAAAQPVPANVPAWQQGRTPDQGASRLAPHAGRLTAVPAAEIPVSRLRVPPGFKVELWAAGMPGIRAM
;
A
#
# COMPACT_ATOMS: atom_id res chain seq x y z
N MET A 1 -25.73 -1.69 62.10
CA MET A 1 -24.98 -0.56 61.49
C MET A 1 -24.07 -1.09 60.36
N GLN A 2 -24.68 -1.60 59.29
CA GLN A 2 -24.02 -2.35 58.20
C GLN A 2 -23.91 -1.55 56.88
N PHE A 3 -24.05 -0.23 56.92
CA PHE A 3 -24.15 0.62 55.72
C PHE A 3 -22.86 1.39 55.36
N ARG A 4 -21.69 0.98 55.88
CA ARG A 4 -20.41 1.68 55.64
C ARG A 4 -19.37 0.91 54.82
N LEU A 5 -19.67 -0.31 54.39
CA LEU A 5 -18.67 -1.18 53.72
C LEU A 5 -18.96 -1.45 52.22
N ALA A 6 -19.89 -0.73 51.60
CA ALA A 6 -20.29 -0.97 50.22
C ALA A 6 -19.89 0.14 49.22
N CYS A 7 -19.33 1.26 49.67
CA CYS A 7 -19.08 2.42 48.80
C CYS A 7 -17.61 2.57 48.35
N ALA A 8 -16.68 1.79 48.91
CA ALA A 8 -15.25 1.95 48.63
C ALA A 8 -14.73 1.11 47.45
N THR A 9 -15.53 0.18 46.92
CA THR A 9 -15.08 -0.76 45.86
C THR A 9 -15.49 -0.37 44.43
N VAL A 10 -16.28 0.68 44.24
CA VAL A 10 -16.71 1.12 42.88
C VAL A 10 -15.79 2.21 42.29
N ALA A 11 -15.02 2.92 43.11
CA ALA A 11 -14.22 4.06 42.64
C ALA A 11 -12.92 3.67 41.91
N LEU A 12 -12.44 2.43 42.04
CA LEU A 12 -11.18 1.99 41.43
C LEU A 12 -11.32 1.42 40.01
N PHE A 13 -12.53 1.20 39.51
CA PHE A 13 -12.74 0.65 38.16
C PHE A 13 -12.96 1.69 37.05
N LEU A 14 -13.23 2.97 37.38
CA LEU A 14 -13.45 4.01 36.35
C LEU A 14 -12.20 4.77 35.91
N ALA A 15 -11.06 4.64 36.59
CA ALA A 15 -9.83 5.37 36.23
C ALA A 15 -8.98 4.68 35.14
N GLY A 16 -9.35 3.46 34.70
CA GLY A 16 -8.58 2.71 33.69
C GLY A 16 -8.88 3.06 32.23
N CYS A 17 -9.94 3.82 31.94
CA CYS A 17 -10.39 4.09 30.57
C CYS A 17 -9.93 5.43 29.99
N ALA A 18 -9.14 6.24 30.72
CA ALA A 18 -8.71 7.57 30.25
C ALA A 18 -7.31 7.60 29.61
N GLN A 19 -6.80 6.45 29.15
CA GLN A 19 -5.61 6.41 28.33
C GLN A 19 -6.02 6.67 26.88
N THR A 20 -6.14 7.92 26.48
CA THR A 20 -6.26 8.28 25.07
C THR A 20 -4.97 7.86 24.37
N PRO A 21 -4.97 6.81 23.51
CA PRO A 21 -3.80 6.51 22.71
C PRO A 21 -3.48 7.73 21.84
N PRO A 22 -2.20 8.05 21.58
CA PRO A 22 -1.86 9.08 20.61
C PRO A 22 -2.60 8.79 19.31
N GLN A 23 -3.46 9.72 18.88
CA GLN A 23 -4.17 9.56 17.62
C GLN A 23 -3.14 9.37 16.51
N PRO A 24 -3.31 8.38 15.62
CA PRO A 24 -2.49 8.30 14.43
C PRO A 24 -2.64 9.64 13.68
N THR A 25 -1.52 10.32 13.48
CA THR A 25 -1.45 11.47 12.57
C THR A 25 -1.83 10.97 11.19
N VAL A 26 -3.08 11.17 10.81
CA VAL A 26 -3.52 10.93 9.44
C VAL A 26 -2.76 11.91 8.57
N SER A 27 -1.88 11.38 7.72
CA SER A 27 -1.17 12.16 6.71
C SER A 27 -2.18 13.01 5.94
N ALA A 28 -1.85 14.28 5.68
CA ALA A 28 -2.72 15.21 4.97
C ALA A 28 -3.29 14.53 3.70
N ALA A 29 -4.61 14.57 3.55
CA ALA A 29 -5.28 14.00 2.39
C ALA A 29 -4.65 14.55 1.10
N ALA A 30 -4.26 13.65 0.20
CA ALA A 30 -3.69 14.01 -1.09
C ALA A 30 -4.63 14.97 -1.82
N GLN A 31 -4.10 16.10 -2.30
CA GLN A 31 -4.86 17.07 -3.08
C GLN A 31 -5.43 16.37 -4.34
N PRO A 32 -6.69 16.64 -4.70
CA PRO A 32 -7.30 16.04 -5.88
C PRO A 32 -6.48 16.40 -7.13
N VAL A 33 -6.05 15.37 -7.86
CA VAL A 33 -5.29 15.55 -9.09
C VAL A 33 -6.21 16.16 -10.16
N PRO A 34 -5.82 17.24 -10.86
CA PRO A 34 -6.61 17.80 -11.94
C PRO A 34 -6.90 16.74 -13.01
N ALA A 35 -8.16 16.60 -13.41
CA ALA A 35 -8.64 15.55 -14.33
C ALA A 35 -7.96 15.55 -15.72
N ASN A 36 -7.23 16.62 -16.06
CA ASN A 36 -6.47 16.79 -17.29
C ASN A 36 -5.08 16.15 -17.26
N VAL A 37 -4.54 15.79 -16.09
CA VAL A 37 -3.19 15.22 -16.01
C VAL A 37 -3.29 13.72 -16.33
N PRO A 38 -2.67 13.23 -17.42
CA PRO A 38 -2.63 11.80 -17.72
C PRO A 38 -2.15 11.02 -16.50
N ALA A 39 -2.67 9.80 -16.28
CA ALA A 39 -2.34 9.00 -15.10
C ALA A 39 -0.82 8.85 -14.87
N TRP A 40 -0.03 8.77 -15.95
CA TRP A 40 1.43 8.66 -15.89
C TRP A 40 2.16 9.96 -15.51
N GLN A 41 1.48 11.12 -15.50
CA GLN A 41 2.04 12.43 -15.10
C GLN A 41 1.66 12.84 -13.67
N GLN A 42 0.84 12.06 -12.96
CA GLN A 42 0.40 12.40 -11.61
C GLN A 42 1.58 12.36 -10.62
N GLY A 43 1.65 13.33 -9.70
CA GLY A 43 2.72 13.42 -8.68
C GLY A 43 4.07 13.93 -9.19
N ARG A 44 4.17 14.29 -10.47
CA ARG A 44 5.39 14.82 -11.08
C ARG A 44 5.64 16.27 -10.64
N THR A 45 6.85 16.58 -10.20
CA THR A 45 7.23 17.97 -9.83
C THR A 45 7.43 18.83 -11.08
N PRO A 46 7.37 20.17 -10.99
CA PRO A 46 7.61 21.07 -12.12
C PRO A 46 8.95 20.82 -12.82
N ASP A 47 10.03 20.59 -12.05
CA ASP A 47 11.36 20.29 -12.59
C ASP A 47 11.39 18.97 -13.37
N GLN A 48 10.61 17.97 -12.93
CA GLN A 48 10.47 16.71 -13.64
C GLN A 48 9.66 16.88 -14.94
N GLY A 49 8.79 17.89 -15.05
CA GLY A 49 8.05 18.21 -16.28
C GLY A 49 8.94 18.55 -17.47
N ALA A 50 10.13 19.13 -17.23
CA ALA A 50 11.13 19.42 -18.26
C ALA A 50 12.01 18.21 -18.64
N SER A 51 11.81 17.04 -18.01
CA SER A 51 12.60 15.85 -18.29
C SER A 51 12.40 15.38 -19.72
N ARG A 52 13.51 15.21 -20.45
CA ARG A 52 13.52 14.61 -21.79
C ARG A 52 13.42 13.08 -21.77
N LEU A 53 13.33 12.46 -20.60
CA LEU A 53 13.16 11.03 -20.47
C LEU A 53 11.71 10.68 -20.78
N ALA A 54 11.50 10.09 -21.96
CA ALA A 54 10.22 9.51 -22.32
C ALA A 54 9.89 8.33 -21.37
N PRO A 55 8.60 8.12 -21.02
CA PRO A 55 8.19 6.92 -20.31
C PRO A 55 8.59 5.65 -21.07
N HIS A 56 8.92 4.58 -20.36
CA HIS A 56 9.09 3.27 -20.99
C HIS A 56 7.74 2.80 -21.54
N ALA A 57 7.68 2.53 -22.84
CA ALA A 57 6.45 2.08 -23.47
C ALA A 57 6.00 0.73 -22.88
N GLY A 58 4.71 0.62 -22.57
CA GLY A 58 4.14 -0.64 -22.13
C GLY A 58 4.22 -1.70 -23.24
N ARG A 59 4.53 -2.95 -22.88
CA ARG A 59 4.44 -4.07 -23.81
C ARG A 59 2.97 -4.37 -24.09
N LEU A 60 2.52 -4.18 -25.33
CA LEU A 60 1.12 -4.39 -25.74
C LEU A 60 0.81 -5.83 -26.19
N THR A 61 1.78 -6.74 -26.09
CA THR A 61 1.61 -8.15 -26.45
C THR A 61 1.65 -9.04 -25.21
N ALA A 62 0.79 -10.04 -25.21
CA ALA A 62 0.76 -11.09 -24.20
C ALA A 62 1.99 -11.99 -24.35
N VAL A 63 2.59 -12.40 -23.22
CA VAL A 63 3.64 -13.42 -23.19
C VAL A 63 3.00 -14.76 -22.81
N PRO A 64 3.13 -15.81 -23.64
CA PRO A 64 2.60 -17.13 -23.31
C PRO A 64 3.41 -17.77 -22.18
N ALA A 65 2.77 -18.64 -21.39
CA ALA A 65 3.40 -19.28 -20.22
C ALA A 65 4.71 -20.02 -20.55
N ALA A 66 4.79 -20.66 -21.72
CA ALA A 66 5.96 -21.40 -22.18
C ALA A 66 7.20 -20.53 -22.41
N GLU A 67 7.03 -19.22 -22.64
CA GLU A 67 8.13 -18.27 -22.83
C GLU A 67 8.61 -17.64 -21.53
N ILE A 68 7.91 -17.84 -20.42
CA ILE A 68 8.29 -17.29 -19.11
C ILE A 68 9.42 -18.14 -18.53
N PRO A 69 10.63 -17.56 -18.32
CA PRO A 69 11.81 -18.34 -17.99
C PRO A 69 11.93 -18.64 -16.51
N VAL A 70 10.95 -19.34 -15.94
CA VAL A 70 10.92 -19.69 -14.51
C VAL A 70 12.16 -20.49 -14.09
N SER A 71 12.63 -21.39 -14.96
CA SER A 71 13.85 -22.19 -14.72
C SER A 71 15.15 -21.40 -14.69
N ARG A 72 15.15 -20.15 -15.18
CA ARG A 72 16.33 -19.26 -15.15
C ARG A 72 16.34 -18.33 -13.94
N LEU A 73 15.29 -18.37 -13.11
CA LEU A 73 15.20 -17.57 -11.89
C LEU A 73 16.11 -18.17 -10.81
N ARG A 74 16.99 -17.33 -10.26
CA ARG A 74 17.84 -17.71 -9.12
C ARG A 74 17.14 -17.27 -7.85
N VAL A 75 16.95 -18.21 -6.93
CA VAL A 75 16.40 -17.94 -5.59
C VAL A 75 17.30 -18.52 -4.50
N PRO A 76 17.31 -17.95 -3.28
CA PRO A 76 18.04 -18.52 -2.16
C PRO A 76 17.55 -19.94 -1.82
N PRO A 77 18.38 -20.74 -1.13
CA PRO A 77 17.96 -22.06 -0.64
C PRO A 77 16.69 -21.99 0.20
N GLY A 78 15.78 -22.94 0.03
CA GLY A 78 14.51 -23.01 0.75
C GLY A 78 13.35 -22.22 0.13
N PHE A 79 13.58 -21.46 -0.94
CA PHE A 79 12.53 -20.75 -1.67
C PHE A 79 11.95 -21.58 -2.82
N LYS A 80 10.64 -21.45 -3.04
CA LYS A 80 9.90 -22.03 -4.17
C LYS A 80 9.35 -20.92 -5.06
N VAL A 81 9.44 -21.10 -6.36
CA VAL A 81 8.84 -20.21 -7.36
C VAL A 81 7.84 -21.00 -8.19
N GLU A 82 6.68 -20.40 -8.42
CA GLU A 82 5.61 -20.98 -9.22
C GLU A 82 5.03 -19.92 -10.15
N LEU A 83 4.54 -20.34 -11.31
CA LEU A 83 3.85 -19.47 -12.26
C LEU A 83 2.34 -19.52 -12.00
N TRP A 84 1.75 -18.38 -11.62
CA TRP A 84 0.32 -18.29 -11.24
C TRP A 84 -0.54 -17.51 -12.25
N ALA A 85 0.08 -16.75 -13.15
CA ALA A 85 -0.62 -15.97 -14.18
C ALA A 85 0.27 -15.79 -15.42
N ALA A 86 -0.35 -15.78 -16.61
CA ALA A 86 0.30 -15.55 -17.89
C ALA A 86 -0.70 -14.99 -18.91
N GLY A 87 -0.22 -14.54 -20.08
CA GLY A 87 -1.10 -14.13 -21.18
C GLY A 87 -1.70 -12.73 -21.06
N MET A 88 -1.29 -11.93 -20.07
CA MET A 88 -1.76 -10.56 -19.89
C MET A 88 -0.79 -9.57 -20.57
N PRO A 89 -1.24 -8.75 -21.54
CA PRO A 89 -0.40 -7.71 -22.10
C PRO A 89 -0.15 -6.63 -21.05
N GLY A 90 1.09 -6.16 -20.95
CA GLY A 90 1.42 -4.97 -20.16
C GLY A 90 0.88 -5.00 -18.73
N ILE A 91 1.18 -6.03 -17.93
CA ILE A 91 0.68 -6.19 -16.53
C ILE A 91 0.89 -4.98 -15.61
N ARG A 92 1.81 -4.08 -15.97
CA ARG A 92 2.11 -2.82 -15.24
C ARG A 92 1.48 -1.57 -15.88
N ALA A 93 0.87 -1.70 -17.05
CA ALA A 93 0.36 -0.59 -17.87
C ALA A 93 -1.13 -0.31 -17.61
N MET A 94 -1.59 -0.51 -16.36
CA MET A 94 -2.94 -0.18 -15.93
C MET A 94 -3.11 1.32 -15.71
#